data_AF-A0A9W8IRG5-F1
#
_entry.id   AF-A0A9W8IRG5-F1
#
_cell.length_a   1.000
_cell.length_b   1.000
_cell.length_c   1.000
_cell.angle_alpha   90.00
_cell.angle_beta   90.00
_cell.angle_gamma   90.00
#
_symmetry.space_group_name_H-M   'P 1'
#
loop_
_entity.id
_entity.type
_entity.pdbx_description
1 polymer ?
#
loop_
_entity_poly.entity_id
_entity_poly.type
_entity_poly.pdbx_seq_one_letter_code
_entity_poly.pdbx_strand_id
1 'polypeptide(L)'
;MLAYLECHTTSYQYYQKLRRLTNPAFPDSVPNRYAELHRVKRQWQNVKEIIEFGFAHNGKQPGEGDLAYFCAGCPQPGINLPEDWKNDPEKWKYHRSHCGDGCFSQVHQEPLTEENDIWLKSGEGFMTEKSRYAEHLASAEERKDPITCHEHRALKDRSRIHKGCDVTGICSVACMRHGAFVPTAQVDMQKGERQMNMDYATSKAWSYQDITEAEFLIWGYDVNCQYQPHHKERVAASEFLSLPEGLEDKIYYAIGTWHVHGHKNECYPRHATSFIRGAGVKSAEILEARWSELNHAAPSLRYMTLAHRAEMLDALLNDMNWKTMVNLREPPMFLIGPGS
;
A
#
# COMPACT_ATOMS: atom_id res chain seq x y z
N MET A 1 3.51 16.07 -14.37
CA MET A 1 3.41 14.90 -13.47
C MET A 1 4.65 14.02 -13.56
N LEU A 2 5.02 13.51 -14.74
CA LEU A 2 6.17 12.62 -14.92
C LEU A 2 7.48 13.09 -14.24
N ALA A 3 7.81 14.38 -14.31
CA ALA A 3 8.99 14.91 -13.61
C ALA A 3 8.97 14.68 -12.08
N TYR A 4 7.79 14.60 -11.47
CA TYR A 4 7.64 14.23 -10.06
C TYR A 4 7.71 12.71 -9.87
N LEU A 5 7.04 11.92 -10.71
CA LEU A 5 7.03 10.46 -10.60
C LEU A 5 8.43 9.84 -10.81
N GLU A 6 9.17 10.32 -11.81
CA GLU A 6 10.49 9.78 -12.16
C GLU A 6 11.64 10.44 -11.40
N CYS A 7 11.55 11.74 -11.14
CA CYS A 7 12.69 12.52 -10.64
C CYS A 7 12.41 13.19 -9.30
N HIS A 8 11.25 12.93 -8.68
CA HIS A 8 10.79 13.57 -7.43
C HIS A 8 10.88 15.10 -7.47
N THR A 9 10.79 15.69 -8.67
CA THR A 9 10.86 17.15 -8.86
C THR A 9 9.57 17.77 -8.34
N THR A 10 9.67 18.48 -7.21
CA THR A 10 8.52 19.17 -6.62
C THR A 10 8.00 20.27 -7.54
N SER A 11 6.73 20.65 -7.36
CA SER A 11 6.15 21.78 -8.10
C SER A 11 6.98 23.06 -7.92
N TYR A 12 7.63 23.24 -6.75
CA TYR A 12 8.46 24.41 -6.48
C TYR A 12 9.73 24.38 -7.34
N GLN A 13 10.44 23.25 -7.37
CA GLN A 13 11.63 23.08 -8.20
C GLN A 13 11.29 23.24 -9.68
N TYR A 14 10.17 22.65 -10.12
CA TYR A 14 9.68 22.80 -11.50
C TYR A 14 9.37 24.27 -11.82
N TYR A 15 8.71 24.98 -10.90
CA TYR A 15 8.41 26.39 -11.07
C TYR A 15 9.67 27.26 -11.12
N GLN A 16 10.66 27.01 -10.26
CA GLN A 16 11.96 27.71 -10.31
C GLN A 16 12.69 27.50 -11.63
N LYS A 17 12.60 26.28 -12.21
CA LYS A 17 13.10 26.01 -13.56
C LYS A 17 12.39 26.87 -14.60
N LEU A 18 11.06 26.96 -14.56
CA LEU A 18 10.29 27.82 -15.48
C LEU A 18 10.69 29.29 -15.38
N ARG A 19 10.89 29.82 -14.17
CA ARG A 19 11.34 31.22 -13.97
C ARG A 19 12.67 31.50 -14.65
N ARG A 20 13.66 30.61 -14.45
CA ARG A 20 14.99 30.74 -15.06
C ARG A 20 14.95 30.63 -16.59
N LEU A 21 14.10 29.75 -17.12
CA LEU A 21 13.91 29.63 -18.58
C LEU A 21 13.22 30.86 -19.18
N THR A 22 12.33 31.51 -18.43
CA THR A 22 11.56 32.67 -18.91
C THR A 22 12.40 33.95 -18.90
N ASN A 23 13.12 34.22 -17.81
CA ASN A 23 14.03 35.36 -17.71
C ASN A 23 15.30 34.94 -16.98
N PRO A 24 16.37 34.53 -17.69
CA PRO A 24 17.59 34.07 -17.06
C PRO A 24 18.36 35.19 -16.34
N ALA A 25 18.25 36.44 -16.81
CA ALA A 25 18.93 37.59 -16.20
C ALA A 25 18.26 38.01 -14.88
N PHE A 26 16.92 37.95 -14.81
CA PHE A 26 16.13 38.35 -13.64
C PHE A 26 14.99 37.36 -13.38
N PRO A 27 15.29 36.12 -12.96
CA PRO A 27 14.25 35.10 -12.72
C PRO A 27 13.25 35.55 -11.67
N ASP A 28 13.67 36.42 -10.76
CA ASP A 28 12.79 36.92 -9.72
C ASP A 28 11.70 37.88 -10.21
N SER A 29 11.91 38.51 -11.37
CA SER A 29 10.92 39.38 -12.02
C SER A 29 9.74 38.63 -12.64
N VAL A 30 9.85 37.30 -12.82
CA VAL A 30 8.78 36.48 -13.40
C VAL A 30 7.61 36.41 -12.39
N PRO A 31 6.38 36.81 -12.78
CA PRO A 31 5.22 36.81 -11.89
C PRO A 31 4.99 35.44 -11.26
N ASN A 32 4.72 35.38 -9.95
CA ASN A 32 4.50 34.11 -9.25
C ASN A 32 3.16 33.47 -9.64
N ARG A 33 3.22 32.29 -10.30
CA ARG A 33 2.08 31.44 -10.70
C ARG A 33 2.12 30.05 -10.07
N TYR A 34 2.82 29.92 -8.93
CA TYR A 34 3.02 28.64 -8.25
C TYR A 34 1.70 28.01 -7.77
N ALA A 35 0.77 28.82 -7.25
CA ALA A 35 -0.52 28.35 -6.78
C ALA A 35 -1.39 27.82 -7.93
N GLU A 36 -1.43 28.53 -9.05
CA GLU A 36 -2.12 28.12 -10.27
C GLU A 36 -1.52 26.84 -10.85
N LEU A 37 -0.19 26.74 -10.91
CA LEU A 37 0.50 25.53 -11.35
C LEU A 37 0.09 24.31 -10.51
N HIS A 38 0.03 24.46 -9.18
CA HIS A 38 -0.40 23.38 -8.29
C HIS A 38 -1.85 22.96 -8.52
N ARG A 39 -2.77 23.92 -8.59
CA ARG A 39 -4.19 23.64 -8.82
C ARG A 39 -4.41 22.92 -10.15
N VAL A 40 -3.81 23.43 -11.23
CA VAL A 40 -3.90 22.83 -12.56
C VAL A 40 -3.26 21.45 -12.59
N LYS A 41 -2.11 21.26 -11.91
CA LYS A 41 -1.46 19.94 -11.81
C LYS A 41 -2.40 18.90 -11.19
N ARG A 42 -3.03 19.22 -10.05
CA ARG A 42 -3.95 18.30 -9.34
C ARG A 42 -5.17 17.95 -10.21
N GLN A 43 -5.83 18.96 -10.77
CA GLN A 43 -6.99 18.75 -11.65
C GLN A 43 -6.62 17.95 -12.90
N TRP A 44 -5.49 18.29 -13.55
CA TRP A 44 -5.00 17.57 -14.71
C TRP A 44 -4.71 16.10 -14.40
N GLN A 45 -4.10 15.81 -13.25
CA GLN A 45 -3.82 14.43 -12.84
C GLN A 45 -5.12 13.63 -12.67
N ASN A 46 -6.09 14.16 -11.91
CA ASN A 46 -7.36 13.49 -11.69
C ASN A 46 -8.08 13.21 -13.03
N VAL A 47 -8.17 14.19 -13.92
CA VAL A 47 -8.76 14.01 -15.26
C VAL A 47 -8.01 12.96 -16.07
N LYS A 48 -6.67 12.94 -15.97
CA LYS A 48 -5.85 11.95 -16.67
C LYS A 48 -6.11 10.53 -16.18
N GLU A 49 -6.22 10.31 -14.87
CA GLU A 49 -6.57 9.02 -14.29
C GLU A 49 -7.97 8.59 -14.75
N ILE A 50 -8.97 9.47 -14.68
CA ILE A 50 -10.34 9.20 -15.17
C ILE A 50 -10.35 8.77 -16.65
N ILE A 51 -9.55 9.43 -17.51
CA ILE A 51 -9.42 9.05 -18.92
C ILE A 51 -8.75 7.69 -19.07
N GLU A 52 -7.63 7.48 -18.36
CA GLU A 52 -6.79 6.29 -18.46
C GLU A 52 -7.52 5.01 -18.05
N PHE A 53 -8.31 5.09 -16.97
CA PHE A 53 -9.14 3.97 -16.49
C PHE A 53 -10.52 3.91 -17.17
N GLY A 54 -10.77 4.73 -18.20
CA GLY A 54 -11.94 4.59 -19.08
C GLY A 54 -13.24 5.20 -18.54
N PHE A 55 -13.18 6.10 -17.55
CA PHE A 55 -14.34 6.75 -16.93
C PHE A 55 -14.74 8.09 -17.59
N ALA A 56 -13.92 8.66 -18.48
CA ALA A 56 -14.20 9.98 -19.05
C ALA A 56 -15.47 10.07 -19.93
N HIS A 57 -15.88 8.98 -20.57
CA HIS A 57 -16.97 8.99 -21.57
C HIS A 57 -17.99 7.85 -21.40
N ASN A 58 -17.96 7.14 -20.27
CA ASN A 58 -18.81 5.97 -20.04
C ASN A 58 -20.07 6.27 -19.20
N GLY A 59 -20.22 7.52 -18.71
CA GLY A 59 -21.34 7.96 -17.87
C GLY A 59 -21.34 7.38 -16.45
N LYS A 60 -20.26 6.68 -16.06
CA LYS A 60 -20.08 6.09 -14.74
C LYS A 60 -19.05 6.89 -13.95
N GLN A 61 -19.19 6.88 -12.62
CA GLN A 61 -18.15 7.36 -11.71
C GLN A 61 -17.28 6.17 -11.28
N PRO A 62 -15.97 6.38 -11.07
CA PRO A 62 -15.10 5.35 -10.51
C PRO A 62 -15.57 4.97 -9.10
N GLY A 63 -15.62 3.67 -8.83
CA GLY A 63 -15.80 3.11 -7.51
C GLY A 63 -14.46 2.91 -6.80
N GLU A 64 -14.51 2.17 -5.69
CA GLU A 64 -13.34 1.93 -4.84
C GLU A 64 -12.29 1.08 -5.55
N GLY A 65 -11.06 1.60 -5.67
CA GLY A 65 -9.94 0.97 -6.36
C GLY A 65 -9.98 0.99 -7.89
N ASP A 66 -11.04 1.52 -8.51
CA ASP A 66 -11.22 1.52 -9.97
C ASP A 66 -10.17 2.34 -10.73
N LEU A 67 -9.49 3.28 -10.06
CA LEU A 67 -8.41 4.12 -10.61
C LEU A 67 -7.02 3.61 -10.22
N ALA A 68 -6.88 2.32 -9.88
CA ALA A 68 -5.62 1.72 -9.49
C ALA A 68 -5.28 0.46 -10.31
N TYR A 69 -4.05 0.41 -10.80
CA TYR A 69 -3.54 -0.76 -11.49
C TYR A 69 -3.36 -1.94 -10.53
N PHE A 70 -4.10 -3.03 -10.76
CA PHE A 70 -3.90 -4.28 -10.05
C PHE A 70 -2.80 -5.15 -10.68
N CYS A 71 -2.24 -6.07 -9.90
CA CYS A 71 -1.16 -6.96 -10.32
C CYS A 71 -1.58 -7.91 -11.45
N ALA A 72 -1.21 -7.61 -12.70
CA ALA A 72 -1.55 -8.43 -13.87
C ALA A 72 -0.97 -9.86 -13.82
N GLY A 73 0.12 -10.09 -13.09
CA GLY A 73 0.72 -11.42 -12.92
C GLY A 73 0.06 -12.27 -11.82
N CYS A 74 -0.81 -11.68 -10.98
CA CYS A 74 -1.56 -12.46 -10.00
C CYS A 74 -2.66 -13.27 -10.68
N PRO A 75 -2.93 -14.51 -10.21
CA PRO A 75 -4.10 -15.29 -10.62
C PRO A 75 -5.40 -14.49 -10.45
N GLN A 76 -6.14 -14.33 -11.55
CA GLN A 76 -7.41 -13.60 -11.64
C GLN A 76 -8.40 -14.42 -12.49
N PRO A 77 -9.31 -15.17 -11.85
CA PRO A 77 -10.36 -15.92 -12.54
C PRO A 77 -11.14 -15.03 -13.52
N GLY A 78 -11.45 -15.57 -14.70
CA GLY A 78 -12.17 -14.84 -15.77
C GLY A 78 -11.34 -13.76 -16.50
N ILE A 79 -10.12 -13.46 -16.05
CA ILE A 79 -9.24 -12.46 -16.66
C ILE A 79 -8.01 -13.13 -17.29
N ASN A 80 -7.21 -13.84 -16.48
CA ASN A 80 -5.91 -14.38 -16.91
C ASN A 80 -5.70 -15.87 -16.57
N LEU A 81 -6.75 -16.55 -16.10
CA LEU A 81 -6.74 -18.00 -15.87
C LEU A 81 -7.52 -18.73 -16.98
N PRO A 82 -7.07 -19.92 -17.42
CA PRO A 82 -7.84 -20.79 -18.31
C PRO A 82 -9.21 -21.14 -17.70
N GLU A 83 -10.26 -21.34 -18.49
CA GLU A 83 -11.61 -21.64 -17.96
C GLU A 83 -11.65 -22.90 -17.07
N ASP A 84 -10.82 -23.89 -17.39
CA ASP A 84 -10.70 -25.17 -16.69
C ASP A 84 -9.64 -25.19 -15.58
N TRP A 85 -9.12 -24.02 -15.16
CA TRP A 85 -8.05 -23.91 -14.17
C TRP A 85 -8.34 -24.65 -12.84
N LYS A 86 -9.62 -24.81 -12.48
CA LYS A 86 -10.05 -25.54 -11.28
C LYS A 86 -9.83 -27.06 -11.38
N ASN A 87 -9.79 -27.61 -12.59
CA ASN A 87 -9.54 -29.02 -12.87
C ASN A 87 -8.05 -29.34 -13.00
N ASP A 88 -7.19 -28.32 -12.98
CA ASP A 88 -5.75 -28.48 -13.05
C ASP A 88 -5.25 -29.30 -11.84
N PRO A 89 -4.55 -30.43 -12.04
CA PRO A 89 -3.99 -31.21 -10.94
C PRO A 89 -2.98 -30.41 -10.11
N GLU A 90 -2.41 -29.34 -10.67
CA GLU A 90 -1.50 -28.40 -10.03
C GLU A 90 -2.18 -27.07 -9.68
N LYS A 91 -3.48 -27.07 -9.39
CA LYS A 91 -4.25 -25.85 -9.03
C LYS A 91 -3.63 -25.00 -7.91
N TRP A 92 -2.77 -25.60 -7.08
CA TRP A 92 -1.99 -24.90 -6.05
C TRP A 92 -1.15 -23.75 -6.63
N LYS A 93 -0.74 -23.76 -7.91
CA LYS A 93 0.04 -22.66 -8.52
C LYS A 93 -0.75 -21.37 -8.70
N TYR A 94 -2.08 -21.46 -8.69
CA TYR A 94 -3.02 -20.32 -8.76
C TYR A 94 -3.34 -19.71 -7.39
N HIS A 95 -2.65 -20.12 -6.33
CA HIS A 95 -2.78 -19.47 -5.03
C HIS A 95 -2.46 -17.98 -5.10
N ARG A 96 -2.99 -17.25 -4.13
CA ARG A 96 -2.68 -15.82 -3.94
C ARG A 96 -1.70 -15.67 -2.80
N SER A 97 -0.84 -14.65 -2.91
CA SER A 97 0.13 -14.35 -1.86
C SER A 97 0.27 -12.86 -1.72
N HIS A 98 -0.04 -12.37 -0.52
CA HIS A 98 0.05 -10.96 -0.15
C HIS A 98 1.00 -10.82 1.02
N CYS A 99 1.65 -9.67 1.12
CA CYS A 99 2.39 -9.26 2.30
C CYS A 99 1.92 -7.88 2.75
N GLY A 100 2.00 -7.61 4.04
CA GLY A 100 1.71 -6.30 4.62
C GLY A 100 2.86 -5.83 5.48
N ASP A 101 3.05 -4.51 5.49
CA ASP A 101 4.06 -3.85 6.29
C ASP A 101 3.72 -2.36 6.49
N GLY A 102 4.29 -1.77 7.54
CA GLY A 102 4.20 -0.36 7.90
C GLY A 102 5.43 0.46 7.50
N CYS A 103 5.26 1.50 6.70
CA CYS A 103 6.30 2.46 6.36
C CYS A 103 6.26 3.71 7.26
N PHE A 104 7.17 3.79 8.22
CA PHE A 104 7.29 4.88 9.19
C PHE A 104 7.98 6.15 8.67
N SER A 105 8.52 6.11 7.45
CA SER A 105 9.12 7.30 6.81
C SER A 105 8.07 8.24 6.20
N GLN A 106 6.88 7.71 5.88
CA GLN A 106 5.78 8.44 5.21
C GLN A 106 4.91 9.24 6.19
N VAL A 107 5.57 9.98 7.08
CA VAL A 107 4.88 10.85 8.05
C VAL A 107 4.26 12.06 7.35
N HIS A 108 3.16 12.56 7.89
CA HIS A 108 2.56 13.84 7.51
C HIS A 108 2.57 14.76 8.73
N GLN A 109 2.93 16.02 8.49
CA GLN A 109 2.98 17.02 9.53
C GLN A 109 1.59 17.67 9.66
N GLU A 110 1.10 17.76 10.90
CA GLU A 110 -0.16 18.41 11.19
C GLU A 110 -0.09 19.88 10.70
N PRO A 111 -1.10 20.35 9.93
CA PRO A 111 -1.10 21.71 9.42
C PRO A 111 -1.25 22.72 10.57
N LEU A 112 -0.65 23.90 10.41
CA LEU A 112 -0.72 24.97 11.42
C LEU A 112 -2.10 25.64 11.50
N THR A 113 -2.92 25.47 10.46
CA THR A 113 -4.26 26.05 10.33
C THR A 113 -5.17 25.01 9.73
N GLU A 114 -6.46 25.03 10.07
CA GLU A 114 -7.47 24.24 9.36
C GLU A 114 -7.49 24.66 7.88
N GLU A 115 -6.95 23.80 7.03
CA GLU A 115 -6.96 24.01 5.58
C GLU A 115 -8.27 23.49 5.00
N ASN A 116 -9.02 24.39 4.35
CA ASN A 116 -10.14 24.05 3.49
C ASN A 116 -9.62 23.47 2.16
N ASP A 117 -8.98 22.30 2.21
CA ASP A 117 -8.59 21.59 0.99
C ASP A 117 -9.73 20.72 0.44
N ILE A 118 -9.71 20.52 -0.87
CA ILE A 118 -10.72 19.78 -1.61
C ILE A 118 -10.17 18.41 -1.95
N TRP A 119 -10.90 17.36 -1.59
CA TRP A 119 -10.63 16.00 -2.03
C TRP A 119 -11.17 15.81 -3.45
N LEU A 120 -10.28 15.52 -4.41
CA LEU A 120 -10.71 15.19 -5.77
C LEU A 120 -11.09 13.72 -5.95
N LYS A 121 -10.64 12.86 -5.01
CA LYS A 121 -10.95 11.44 -4.91
C LYS A 121 -10.75 10.97 -3.47
N SER A 122 -11.47 9.93 -3.04
CA SER A 122 -11.30 9.22 -1.78
C SER A 122 -11.67 7.74 -1.94
N GLY A 123 -10.67 6.86 -1.97
CA GLY A 123 -10.87 5.41 -2.06
C GLY A 123 -10.82 4.84 -3.48
N GLU A 124 -10.92 5.66 -4.52
CA GLU A 124 -10.91 5.19 -5.90
C GLU A 124 -9.53 4.67 -6.36
N GLY A 125 -8.47 4.89 -5.58
CA GLY A 125 -7.10 4.45 -5.87
C GLY A 125 -6.56 3.38 -4.91
N PHE A 126 -5.33 3.56 -4.43
CA PHE A 126 -4.68 2.69 -3.44
C PHE A 126 -5.01 3.11 -2.01
N MET A 127 -5.04 4.42 -1.76
CA MET A 127 -5.50 4.98 -0.49
C MET A 127 -6.96 4.59 -0.26
N THR A 128 -7.26 4.09 0.93
CA THR A 128 -8.65 3.77 1.33
C THR A 128 -9.57 4.99 1.29
N GLU A 129 -10.88 4.74 1.16
CA GLU A 129 -11.90 5.76 1.43
C GLU A 129 -11.75 6.28 2.86
N LYS A 130 -11.68 7.60 2.99
CA LYS A 130 -11.26 8.30 4.21
C LYS A 130 -12.32 8.22 5.33
N SER A 131 -13.60 8.27 4.99
CA SER A 131 -14.70 8.42 5.94
C SER A 131 -14.95 7.11 6.67
N ARG A 132 -15.10 6.01 5.92
CA ARG A 132 -15.23 4.65 6.48
C ARG A 132 -14.02 4.24 7.29
N TYR A 133 -12.83 4.63 6.84
CA TYR A 133 -11.62 4.35 7.59
C TYR A 133 -11.55 5.17 8.90
N ALA A 134 -11.96 6.45 8.88
CA ALA A 134 -12.06 7.25 10.10
C ALA A 134 -13.07 6.68 11.10
N GLU A 135 -14.22 6.19 10.61
CA GLU A 135 -15.23 5.52 11.43
C GLU A 135 -14.68 4.24 12.07
N HIS A 136 -14.00 3.40 11.28
CA HIS A 136 -13.28 2.22 11.80
C HIS A 136 -12.27 2.60 12.88
N LEU A 137 -11.45 3.62 12.65
CA LEU A 137 -10.45 4.07 13.64
C LEU A 137 -11.10 4.60 14.93
N ALA A 138 -12.31 5.16 14.85
CA ALA A 138 -13.05 5.66 16.00
C ALA A 138 -13.70 4.54 16.81
N SER A 139 -14.12 3.44 16.16
CA SER A 139 -14.79 2.31 16.82
C SER A 139 -13.84 1.17 17.21
N ALA A 140 -12.72 1.01 16.52
CA ALA A 140 -11.82 -0.12 16.70
C ALA A 140 -11.05 -0.03 18.03
N GLU A 141 -11.08 -1.11 18.79
CA GLU A 141 -10.30 -1.23 20.02
C GLU A 141 -8.95 -1.88 19.76
N GLU A 142 -7.86 -1.18 20.09
CA GLU A 142 -6.52 -1.77 20.02
C GLU A 142 -6.30 -2.73 21.20
N ARG A 143 -6.22 -4.03 20.91
CA ARG A 143 -5.93 -5.04 21.92
C ARG A 143 -4.53 -4.87 22.53
N LYS A 144 -4.45 -4.88 23.86
CA LYS A 144 -3.19 -4.78 24.61
C LYS A 144 -2.66 -6.15 25.02
N ASP A 145 -2.61 -7.07 24.06
CA ASP A 145 -2.14 -8.42 24.31
C ASP A 145 -0.65 -8.40 24.71
N PRO A 146 -0.23 -9.26 25.66
CA PRO A 146 1.17 -9.35 26.04
C PRO A 146 2.01 -9.83 24.86
N ILE A 147 3.19 -9.22 24.69
CA ILE A 147 4.15 -9.63 23.65
C ILE A 147 4.71 -11.01 24.02
N THR A 148 4.32 -12.04 23.27
CA THR A 148 4.65 -13.46 23.58
C THR A 148 5.84 -14.03 22.79
N CYS A 149 6.55 -13.19 22.04
CA CYS A 149 7.67 -13.57 21.19
C CYS A 149 8.81 -12.52 21.24
N HIS A 150 10.01 -12.90 20.80
CA HIS A 150 11.19 -12.06 20.76
C HIS A 150 11.13 -11.05 19.60
N GLU A 151 11.87 -9.94 19.78
CA GLU A 151 12.20 -8.94 18.75
C GLU A 151 11.04 -8.25 17.98
N HIS A 152 9.99 -7.82 18.67
CA HIS A 152 8.93 -7.01 18.04
C HIS A 152 9.17 -5.51 18.17
N ARG A 153 10.01 -4.94 17.30
CA ARG A 153 10.16 -3.47 17.22
C ARG A 153 8.84 -2.80 16.81
N ALA A 154 8.15 -3.35 15.82
CA ALA A 154 6.83 -2.88 15.37
C ALA A 154 5.79 -2.81 16.52
N LEU A 155 5.69 -3.87 17.34
CA LEU A 155 4.75 -3.87 18.48
C LEU A 155 5.17 -2.95 19.63
N LYS A 156 6.46 -2.62 19.75
CA LYS A 156 6.92 -1.62 20.73
C LYS A 156 6.64 -0.21 20.24
N ASP A 157 6.73 0.03 18.94
CA ASP A 157 6.53 1.34 18.31
C ASP A 157 5.06 1.66 17.98
N ARG A 158 4.11 0.72 18.10
CA ARG A 158 2.63 0.92 17.96
C ARG A 158 2.03 2.03 18.84
N SER A 159 2.79 2.53 19.80
CA SER A 159 2.36 3.57 20.73
C SER A 159 3.17 4.86 20.60
N ARG A 160 4.08 4.93 19.64
CA ARG A 160 4.95 6.09 19.44
C ARG A 160 4.17 7.22 18.79
N ILE A 161 3.98 8.29 19.54
CA ILE A 161 3.42 9.54 19.02
C ILE A 161 4.56 10.35 18.43
N HIS A 162 4.42 10.79 17.18
CA HIS A 162 5.30 11.79 16.59
C HIS A 162 4.68 13.17 16.80
N LYS A 163 5.23 13.96 17.72
CA LYS A 163 4.69 15.28 18.07
C LYS A 163 4.62 16.17 16.83
N GLY A 164 3.44 16.76 16.59
CA GLY A 164 3.17 17.62 15.43
C GLY A 164 2.92 16.84 14.13
N CYS A 165 2.64 15.53 14.20
CA CYS A 165 2.20 14.72 13.07
C CYS A 165 0.83 14.13 13.37
N ASP A 166 -0.09 14.24 12.41
CA ASP A 166 -1.40 13.57 12.38
C ASP A 166 -1.30 12.15 11.77
N VAL A 167 -0.28 11.92 10.92
CA VAL A 167 0.07 10.62 10.34
C VAL A 167 1.52 10.28 10.66
N THR A 168 1.73 9.15 11.33
CA THR A 168 3.05 8.61 11.72
C THR A 168 3.66 7.66 10.69
N GLY A 169 2.96 7.40 9.59
CA GLY A 169 3.39 6.56 8.47
C GLY A 169 2.19 5.95 7.75
N ILE A 170 2.44 4.98 6.87
CA ILE A 170 1.41 4.24 6.13
C ILE A 170 1.53 2.74 6.39
N CYS A 171 0.44 2.00 6.31
CA CYS A 171 0.48 0.54 6.10
C CYS A 171 0.00 0.23 4.69
N SER A 172 0.52 -0.81 4.06
CA SER A 172 -0.05 -1.29 2.80
C SER A 172 0.03 -2.80 2.65
N VAL A 173 -0.85 -3.31 1.80
CA VAL A 173 -0.81 -4.69 1.31
C VAL A 173 -0.31 -4.71 -0.13
N ALA A 174 0.61 -5.61 -0.44
CA ALA A 174 1.11 -5.83 -1.80
C ALA A 174 1.11 -7.31 -2.17
N CYS A 175 1.12 -7.58 -3.47
CA CYS A 175 1.44 -8.89 -4.02
C CYS A 175 2.84 -9.32 -3.59
N MET A 176 2.94 -10.42 -2.85
CA MET A 176 4.22 -10.94 -2.38
C MET A 176 5.12 -11.47 -3.50
N ARG A 177 4.55 -11.75 -4.68
CA ARG A 177 5.27 -12.30 -5.84
C ARG A 177 5.89 -11.22 -6.72
N HIS A 178 5.15 -10.15 -6.99
CA HIS A 178 5.53 -9.11 -7.95
C HIS A 178 5.75 -7.75 -7.29
N GLY A 179 5.32 -7.57 -6.03
CA GLY A 179 5.48 -6.33 -5.28
C GLY A 179 4.52 -5.23 -5.73
N ALA A 180 3.53 -5.53 -6.55
CA ALA A 180 2.48 -4.59 -6.91
C ALA A 180 1.52 -4.41 -5.71
N PHE A 181 1.28 -3.16 -5.33
CA PHE A 181 0.33 -2.81 -4.27
C PHE A 181 -1.09 -3.24 -4.61
N VAL A 182 -1.87 -3.59 -3.60
CA VAL A 182 -3.29 -3.92 -3.78
C VAL A 182 -4.11 -2.63 -3.68
N PRO A 183 -4.99 -2.33 -4.64
CA PRO A 183 -5.91 -1.19 -4.57
C PRO A 183 -6.70 -1.16 -3.25
N THR A 184 -7.04 0.05 -2.80
CA THR A 184 -7.79 0.33 -1.55
C THR A 184 -7.12 -0.10 -0.24
N ALA A 185 -5.98 -0.80 -0.31
CA ALA A 185 -5.33 -1.42 0.84
C ALA A 185 -4.14 -0.63 1.38
N GLN A 186 -4.05 0.67 1.10
CA GLN A 186 -3.12 1.59 1.74
C GLN A 186 -3.86 2.48 2.73
N VAL A 187 -3.35 2.52 3.96
CA VAL A 187 -3.98 3.26 5.06
C VAL A 187 -2.96 4.11 5.80
N ASP A 188 -3.40 5.27 6.28
CA ASP A 188 -2.58 6.11 7.15
C ASP A 188 -2.57 5.57 8.59
N MET A 189 -1.39 5.60 9.21
CA MET A 189 -1.18 5.24 10.61
C MET A 189 -1.22 6.49 11.49
N GLN A 190 -2.15 6.57 12.44
CA GLN A 190 -2.27 7.73 13.34
C GLN A 190 -1.27 7.67 14.51
N LYS A 191 -0.83 6.47 14.88
CA LYS A 191 0.07 6.25 16.01
C LYS A 191 0.77 4.91 15.90
N GLY A 192 1.89 4.89 15.18
CA GLY A 192 2.63 3.68 14.86
C GLY A 192 1.77 2.65 14.13
N GLU A 193 2.32 1.46 13.95
CA GLU A 193 1.63 0.36 13.29
C GLU A 193 0.77 -0.41 14.30
N ARG A 194 -0.52 -0.05 14.36
CA ARG A 194 -1.50 -0.74 15.19
C ARG A 194 -2.17 -1.86 14.39
N GLN A 195 -2.61 -2.90 15.10
CA GLN A 195 -3.26 -4.03 14.42
C GLN A 195 -4.53 -3.59 13.70
N MET A 196 -5.27 -2.62 14.25
CA MET A 196 -6.45 -2.04 13.56
C MET A 196 -6.14 -1.43 12.19
N ASN A 197 -4.92 -0.92 11.97
CA ASN A 197 -4.52 -0.37 10.69
C ASN A 197 -4.35 -1.50 9.68
N MET A 198 -3.61 -2.55 10.07
CA MET A 198 -3.37 -3.72 9.22
C MET A 198 -4.65 -4.53 8.97
N ASP A 199 -5.53 -4.67 9.97
CA ASP A 199 -6.83 -5.35 9.83
C ASP A 199 -7.71 -4.69 8.77
N TYR A 200 -7.72 -3.36 8.72
CA TYR A 200 -8.46 -2.64 7.68
C TYR A 200 -7.81 -2.85 6.31
N ALA A 201 -6.49 -2.71 6.22
CA ALA A 201 -5.76 -2.91 4.97
C ALA A 201 -5.94 -4.34 4.41
N THR A 202 -5.92 -5.38 5.24
CA THR A 202 -6.15 -6.77 4.82
C THR A 202 -7.60 -7.01 4.41
N SER A 203 -8.58 -6.49 5.16
CA SER A 203 -10.00 -6.57 4.79
C SER A 203 -10.26 -5.95 3.41
N LYS A 204 -9.68 -4.76 3.15
CA LYS A 204 -9.74 -4.11 1.84
C LYS A 204 -9.06 -4.95 0.75
N ALA A 205 -7.81 -5.37 0.98
CA ALA A 205 -7.02 -6.11 0.00
C ALA A 205 -7.69 -7.42 -0.45
N TRP A 206 -8.34 -8.13 0.48
CA TRP A 206 -8.89 -9.45 0.20
C TRP A 206 -10.32 -9.40 -0.34
N SER A 207 -11.01 -8.27 -0.14
CA SER A 207 -12.32 -8.03 -0.75
C SER A 207 -12.24 -7.51 -2.21
N TYR A 208 -11.11 -6.92 -2.61
CA TYR A 208 -11.00 -6.22 -3.91
C TYR A 208 -11.14 -7.11 -5.17
N GLN A 209 -10.65 -8.35 -5.16
CA GLN A 209 -10.59 -9.22 -6.36
C GLN A 209 -11.05 -10.66 -6.06
N ASP A 210 -12.14 -10.80 -5.30
CA ASP A 210 -12.72 -12.07 -4.83
C ASP A 210 -11.70 -13.22 -4.74
N ILE A 211 -10.92 -13.21 -3.66
CA ILE A 211 -9.86 -14.19 -3.46
C ILE A 211 -10.39 -15.58 -3.05
N THR A 212 -11.71 -15.75 -2.88
CA THR A 212 -12.31 -16.99 -2.38
C THR A 212 -12.08 -18.17 -3.30
N GLU A 213 -11.94 -17.91 -4.61
CA GLU A 213 -11.68 -18.95 -5.59
C GLU A 213 -10.28 -19.53 -5.45
N ALA A 214 -9.29 -18.77 -4.95
CA ALA A 214 -7.96 -19.30 -4.73
C ALA A 214 -8.00 -20.47 -3.73
N GLU A 215 -7.20 -21.50 -4.00
CA GLU A 215 -7.08 -22.67 -3.11
C GLU A 215 -6.65 -22.23 -1.71
N PHE A 216 -5.69 -21.31 -1.65
CA PHE A 216 -5.22 -20.68 -0.43
C PHE A 216 -4.62 -19.30 -0.66
N LEU A 217 -4.55 -18.52 0.43
CA LEU A 217 -3.85 -17.25 0.50
C LEU A 217 -2.65 -17.41 1.43
N ILE A 218 -1.47 -16.99 0.99
CA ILE A 218 -0.33 -16.78 1.89
C ILE A 218 -0.31 -15.32 2.30
N TRP A 219 -0.36 -15.07 3.60
CA TRP A 219 -0.28 -13.74 4.20
C TRP A 219 1.06 -13.57 4.90
N GLY A 220 1.96 -12.78 4.33
CA GLY A 220 3.24 -12.40 4.93
C GLY A 220 3.10 -11.15 5.80
N TYR A 221 3.46 -11.23 7.08
CA TYR A 221 3.50 -10.07 7.96
C TYR A 221 4.45 -10.36 9.12
N ASP A 222 5.34 -9.41 9.43
CA ASP A 222 6.45 -9.63 10.36
C ASP A 222 5.99 -10.10 11.73
N VAL A 223 4.84 -9.61 12.20
CA VAL A 223 4.32 -9.94 13.52
C VAL A 223 3.21 -10.99 13.48
N ASN A 224 3.17 -11.84 12.44
CA ASN A 224 2.11 -12.83 12.29
C ASN A 224 1.95 -13.81 13.45
N CYS A 225 3.02 -14.13 14.18
CA CYS A 225 2.93 -14.95 15.39
C CYS A 225 2.08 -14.31 16.51
N GLN A 226 1.86 -13.00 16.48
CA GLN A 226 1.01 -12.26 17.42
C GLN A 226 -0.26 -11.70 16.77
N TYR A 227 -0.21 -11.44 15.46
CA TYR A 227 -1.36 -10.95 14.71
C TYR A 227 -2.40 -12.04 14.49
N GLN A 228 -1.96 -13.24 14.06
CA GLN A 228 -2.81 -14.38 13.68
C GLN A 228 -3.80 -14.81 14.78
N PRO A 229 -3.39 -15.01 16.05
CA PRO A 229 -4.25 -15.62 17.06
C PRO A 229 -5.58 -14.91 17.28
N HIS A 230 -5.60 -13.58 17.12
CA HIS A 230 -6.79 -12.75 17.36
C HIS A 230 -7.34 -12.11 16.08
N HIS A 231 -6.76 -12.38 14.91
CA HIS A 231 -7.19 -11.72 13.67
C HIS A 231 -8.67 -11.96 13.37
N LYS A 232 -9.13 -13.22 13.48
CA LYS A 232 -10.53 -13.58 13.28
C LYS A 232 -11.46 -12.89 14.28
N GLU A 233 -11.06 -12.84 15.56
CA GLU A 233 -11.83 -12.16 16.61
C GLU A 233 -11.95 -10.66 16.32
N ARG A 234 -10.87 -10.00 15.90
CA ARG A 234 -10.87 -8.56 15.59
C ARG A 234 -11.75 -8.24 14.38
N VAL A 235 -11.71 -9.06 13.33
CA VAL A 235 -12.60 -8.87 12.17
C VAL A 235 -14.05 -9.08 12.57
N ALA A 236 -14.38 -10.16 13.28
CA ALA A 236 -15.76 -10.46 13.68
C ALA A 236 -16.36 -9.43 14.66
N ALA A 237 -15.52 -8.72 15.41
CA ALA A 237 -15.94 -7.69 16.36
C ALA A 237 -16.15 -6.31 15.72
N SER A 238 -15.80 -6.11 14.44
CA SER A 238 -15.90 -4.82 13.76
C SER A 238 -17.03 -4.79 12.73
N GLU A 239 -17.77 -3.70 12.67
CA GLU A 239 -18.78 -3.44 11.64
C GLU A 239 -18.16 -2.97 10.31
N PHE A 240 -16.88 -2.58 10.33
CA PHE A 240 -16.17 -2.04 9.17
C PHE A 240 -15.23 -3.04 8.50
N LEU A 241 -14.97 -4.17 9.16
CA LEU A 241 -14.12 -5.23 8.64
C LEU A 241 -14.98 -6.39 8.15
N SER A 242 -14.58 -6.94 7.01
CA SER A 242 -15.14 -8.18 6.49
C SER A 242 -14.08 -8.99 5.79
N LEU A 243 -14.16 -10.31 5.93
CA LEU A 243 -13.42 -11.24 5.10
C LEU A 243 -14.41 -11.94 4.17
N PRO A 244 -14.02 -12.21 2.90
CA PRO A 244 -14.81 -13.09 2.05
C PRO A 244 -15.09 -14.44 2.72
N GLU A 245 -16.28 -14.98 2.50
CA GLU A 245 -16.73 -16.21 3.14
C GLU A 245 -15.77 -17.38 2.86
N GLY A 246 -15.42 -18.13 3.91
CA GLY A 246 -14.52 -19.28 3.81
C GLY A 246 -13.05 -18.95 3.53
N LEU A 247 -12.68 -17.67 3.37
CA LEU A 247 -11.27 -17.29 3.19
C LEU A 247 -10.44 -17.60 4.44
N GLU A 248 -11.01 -17.42 5.63
CA GLU A 248 -10.32 -17.58 6.92
C GLU A 248 -9.64 -18.95 7.09
N ASP A 249 -10.27 -20.03 6.62
CA ASP A 249 -9.75 -21.40 6.69
C ASP A 249 -8.66 -21.67 5.64
N LYS A 250 -8.44 -20.72 4.73
CA LYS A 250 -7.51 -20.81 3.61
C LYS A 250 -6.27 -19.92 3.78
N ILE A 251 -6.11 -19.22 4.90
CA ILE A 251 -4.99 -18.31 5.14
C ILE A 251 -3.80 -19.04 5.79
N TYR A 252 -2.67 -19.03 5.10
CA TYR A 252 -1.37 -19.39 5.65
C TYR A 252 -0.64 -18.14 6.11
N TYR A 253 -0.51 -17.97 7.42
CA TYR A 253 0.19 -16.85 8.05
C TYR A 253 1.70 -17.10 8.05
N ALA A 254 2.43 -16.28 7.30
CA ALA A 254 3.87 -16.36 7.11
C ALA A 254 4.58 -15.14 7.72
N ILE A 255 5.84 -15.30 8.11
CA ILE A 255 6.71 -14.20 8.54
C ILE A 255 7.83 -14.08 7.50
N GLY A 256 8.27 -12.85 7.25
CA GLY A 256 9.44 -12.53 6.44
C GLY A 256 10.62 -13.46 6.69
N THR A 257 11.29 -13.94 5.65
CA THR A 257 12.41 -14.89 5.80
C THR A 257 13.55 -14.31 6.62
N TRP A 258 13.78 -12.99 6.53
CA TRP A 258 14.78 -12.34 7.39
C TRP A 258 14.23 -12.16 8.80
N HIS A 259 12.99 -11.72 8.93
CA HIS A 259 12.36 -11.46 10.22
C HIS A 259 12.16 -12.71 11.08
N VAL A 260 11.78 -13.85 10.48
CA VAL A 260 11.42 -15.07 11.23
C VAL A 260 12.57 -15.60 12.10
N HIS A 261 13.82 -15.30 11.74
CA HIS A 261 15.00 -15.69 12.54
C HIS A 261 15.18 -14.87 13.82
N GLY A 262 14.62 -13.64 13.89
CA GLY A 262 14.58 -12.83 15.12
C GLY A 262 13.46 -13.24 16.09
N HIS A 263 12.55 -14.09 15.64
CA HIS A 263 11.46 -14.60 16.47
C HIS A 263 11.91 -15.78 17.35
N LYS A 264 11.08 -16.17 18.32
CA LYS A 264 11.33 -17.39 19.10
C LYS A 264 11.37 -18.64 18.20
N ASN A 265 12.11 -19.65 18.63
CA ASN A 265 12.39 -20.85 17.84
C ASN A 265 11.14 -21.55 17.29
N GLU A 266 10.01 -21.50 17.99
CA GLU A 266 8.76 -22.12 17.51
C GLU A 266 8.14 -21.38 16.32
N CYS A 267 8.46 -20.11 16.11
CA CYS A 267 7.94 -19.33 14.98
C CYS A 267 8.55 -19.80 13.65
N TYR A 268 9.82 -20.23 13.66
CA TYR A 268 10.52 -20.66 12.45
C TYR A 268 9.80 -21.80 11.71
N PRO A 269 9.54 -22.97 12.31
CA PRO A 269 8.83 -24.05 11.62
C PRO A 269 7.35 -23.74 11.36
N ARG A 270 6.75 -22.74 12.04
CA ARG A 270 5.32 -22.38 11.89
C ARG A 270 5.07 -21.36 10.78
N HIS A 271 5.96 -20.39 10.62
CA HIS A 271 5.72 -19.21 9.81
C HIS A 271 6.75 -18.97 8.71
N ALA A 272 7.90 -19.66 8.72
CA ALA A 272 8.85 -19.48 7.62
C ALA A 272 8.22 -19.95 6.30
N THR A 273 8.31 -19.10 5.28
CA THR A 273 7.72 -19.35 3.96
C THR A 273 8.22 -20.63 3.30
N SER A 274 9.44 -21.07 3.64
CA SER A 274 10.07 -22.30 3.16
C SER A 274 9.35 -23.58 3.59
N PHE A 275 8.58 -23.55 4.69
CA PHE A 275 7.80 -24.70 5.16
C PHE A 275 6.35 -24.69 4.69
N ILE A 276 5.89 -23.62 4.04
CA ILE A 276 4.53 -23.51 3.53
C ILE A 276 4.45 -24.19 2.16
N ARG A 277 3.70 -25.29 2.08
CA ARG A 277 3.50 -26.03 0.83
C ARG A 277 2.90 -25.13 -0.25
N GLY A 278 3.51 -25.14 -1.43
CA GLY A 278 3.06 -24.32 -2.58
C GLY A 278 3.48 -22.85 -2.49
N ALA A 279 4.18 -22.42 -1.44
CA ALA A 279 4.68 -21.06 -1.36
C ALA A 279 5.74 -20.73 -2.41
N GLY A 280 6.55 -21.71 -2.82
CA GLY A 280 7.73 -21.45 -3.65
C GLY A 280 8.79 -20.64 -2.88
N VAL A 281 9.73 -20.04 -3.60
CA VAL A 281 10.76 -19.17 -3.00
C VAL A 281 10.20 -17.76 -2.88
N LYS A 282 9.68 -17.41 -1.69
CA LYS A 282 9.19 -16.07 -1.39
C LYS A 282 9.76 -15.59 -0.08
N SER A 283 10.33 -14.38 -0.07
CA SER A 283 10.88 -13.79 1.14
C SER A 283 9.80 -13.20 2.06
N ALA A 284 8.67 -12.76 1.51
CA ALA A 284 7.70 -11.89 2.18
C ALA A 284 8.26 -10.49 2.58
N GLU A 285 9.43 -10.13 2.05
CA GLU A 285 10.14 -8.87 2.34
C GLU A 285 9.98 -7.81 1.23
N ILE A 286 9.12 -8.05 0.24
CA ILE A 286 9.09 -7.25 -0.99
C ILE A 286 8.66 -5.79 -0.75
N LEU A 287 7.91 -5.53 0.32
CA LEU A 287 7.49 -4.18 0.68
C LEU A 287 8.66 -3.28 1.07
N GLU A 288 9.73 -3.80 1.68
CA GLU A 288 10.92 -3.01 2.04
C GLU A 288 11.59 -2.39 0.80
N ALA A 289 11.68 -3.15 -0.28
CA ALA A 289 12.20 -2.64 -1.55
C ALA A 289 11.27 -1.54 -2.12
N ARG A 290 9.96 -1.72 -2.00
CA ARG A 290 8.98 -0.71 -2.44
C ARG A 290 9.02 0.55 -1.58
N TRP A 291 9.26 0.42 -0.28
CA TRP A 291 9.46 1.56 0.62
C TRP A 291 10.71 2.33 0.27
N SER A 292 11.80 1.66 -0.09
CA SER A 292 13.01 2.33 -0.56
C SER A 292 12.72 3.28 -1.73
N GLU A 293 11.94 2.83 -2.71
CA GLU A 293 11.49 3.65 -3.84
C GLU A 293 10.56 4.79 -3.40
N LEU A 294 9.51 4.48 -2.64
CA LEU A 294 8.49 5.46 -2.23
C LEU A 294 9.06 6.54 -1.29
N ASN A 295 10.06 6.21 -0.48
CA ASN A 295 10.65 7.10 0.52
C ASN A 295 11.38 8.30 -0.09
N HIS A 296 11.78 8.24 -1.37
CA HIS A 296 12.29 9.41 -2.07
C HIS A 296 11.25 10.55 -2.16
N ALA A 297 9.95 10.22 -2.19
CA ALA A 297 8.87 11.20 -2.20
C ALA A 297 8.52 11.73 -0.81
N ALA A 298 8.88 11.03 0.28
CA ALA A 298 8.45 11.34 1.64
C ALA A 298 8.68 12.80 2.07
N PRO A 299 9.84 13.44 1.81
CA PRO A 299 10.04 14.84 2.19
C PRO A 299 9.05 15.80 1.53
N SER A 300 8.64 15.51 0.30
CA SER A 300 7.69 16.35 -0.44
C SER A 300 6.25 16.11 0.00
N LEU A 301 5.90 14.87 0.35
CA LEU A 301 4.55 14.48 0.77
C LEU A 301 4.23 14.96 2.20
N ARG A 302 5.25 15.06 3.07
CA ARG A 302 5.12 15.40 4.49
C ARG A 302 4.34 16.69 4.77
N TYR A 303 4.46 17.67 3.89
CA TYR A 303 3.93 19.03 4.07
C TYR A 303 2.78 19.38 3.11
N MET A 304 2.34 18.42 2.30
CA MET A 304 1.14 18.61 1.48
C MET A 304 -0.08 18.61 2.39
N THR A 305 -1.21 19.11 1.92
CA THR A 305 -2.51 18.81 2.54
C THR A 305 -2.78 17.30 2.47
N LEU A 306 -3.63 16.76 3.35
CA LEU A 306 -3.98 15.34 3.32
C LEU A 306 -4.59 14.89 1.99
N ALA A 307 -5.48 15.71 1.40
CA ALA A 307 -6.11 15.39 0.12
C ALA A 307 -5.08 15.32 -1.02
N HIS A 308 -4.20 16.32 -1.13
CA HIS A 308 -3.15 16.32 -2.15
C HIS A 308 -2.13 15.19 -1.89
N ARG A 309 -1.80 14.90 -0.63
CA ARG A 309 -0.93 13.78 -0.28
C ARG A 309 -1.51 12.45 -0.75
N ALA A 310 -2.79 12.20 -0.50
CA ALA A 310 -3.46 10.97 -0.95
C ALA A 310 -3.45 10.85 -2.49
N GLU A 311 -3.75 11.94 -3.20
CA GLU A 311 -3.68 11.98 -4.67
C GLU A 311 -2.27 11.68 -5.20
N MET A 312 -1.24 12.19 -4.54
CA MET A 312 0.16 11.98 -4.95
C MET A 312 0.66 10.57 -4.58
N LEU A 313 0.24 10.01 -3.45
CA LEU A 313 0.52 8.62 -3.08
C LEU A 313 -0.10 7.66 -4.09
N ASP A 314 -1.37 7.85 -4.44
CA ASP A 314 -2.02 7.06 -5.47
C ASP A 314 -1.28 7.13 -6.81
N ALA A 315 -0.83 8.32 -7.21
CA ALA A 315 -0.04 8.52 -8.43
C ALA A 315 1.26 7.72 -8.42
N LEU A 316 2.00 7.80 -7.32
CA LEU A 316 3.28 7.12 -7.13
C LEU A 316 3.09 5.60 -7.14
N LEU A 317 2.08 5.09 -6.42
CA LEU A 317 1.79 3.67 -6.40
C LEU A 317 1.29 3.15 -7.75
N ASN A 318 0.49 3.95 -8.49
CA ASN A 318 0.10 3.60 -9.85
C ASN A 318 1.31 3.50 -10.77
N ASP A 319 2.24 4.45 -10.69
CA ASP A 319 3.48 4.43 -11.47
C ASP A 319 4.34 3.20 -11.11
N MET A 320 4.48 2.89 -9.82
CA MET A 320 5.21 1.70 -9.34
C MET A 320 4.55 0.39 -9.82
N ASN A 321 3.22 0.30 -9.74
CA ASN A 321 2.48 -0.87 -10.22
C ASN A 321 2.56 -0.98 -11.75
N TRP A 322 2.44 0.12 -12.49
CA TRP A 322 2.63 0.16 -13.93
C TRP A 322 4.02 -0.33 -14.33
N LYS A 323 5.08 0.20 -13.70
CA LYS A 323 6.48 -0.26 -13.89
C LYS A 323 6.64 -1.75 -13.60
N THR A 324 5.97 -2.24 -12.57
CA THR A 324 5.96 -3.67 -12.24
C THR A 324 5.34 -4.49 -13.36
N MET A 325 4.19 -4.06 -13.89
CA MET A 325 3.47 -4.78 -14.94
C MET A 325 4.23 -4.81 -16.26
N VAL A 326 4.78 -3.67 -16.69
CA VAL A 326 5.55 -3.63 -17.95
C VAL A 326 6.85 -4.43 -17.87
N ASN A 327 7.40 -4.60 -16.67
CA ASN A 327 8.61 -5.38 -16.41
C ASN A 327 8.33 -6.78 -15.83
N LEU A 328 7.11 -7.32 -15.92
CA LEU A 328 6.78 -8.66 -15.38
C LEU A 328 7.67 -9.81 -15.90
N ARG A 329 8.38 -9.59 -17.01
CA ARG A 329 9.34 -10.55 -17.59
C ARG A 329 10.70 -10.56 -16.89
N GLU A 330 11.02 -9.53 -16.12
CA GLU A 330 12.24 -9.43 -15.33
C GLU A 330 11.84 -9.64 -13.85
N PRO A 331 12.33 -10.70 -13.17
CA PRO A 331 12.17 -10.77 -11.73
C PRO A 331 12.80 -9.49 -11.14
N PRO A 332 12.18 -8.87 -10.11
CA PRO A 332 12.82 -7.75 -9.44
C PRO A 332 14.23 -8.19 -9.06
N MET A 333 15.23 -7.46 -9.55
CA MET A 333 16.64 -7.74 -9.29
C MET A 333 16.88 -7.58 -7.79
N PHE A 334 16.67 -8.66 -7.04
CA PHE A 334 17.33 -8.81 -5.75
C PHE A 334 18.80 -9.00 -6.10
N LEU A 335 19.56 -7.91 -6.11
CA LEU A 335 21.02 -7.96 -6.08
C LEU A 335 21.41 -8.56 -4.73
N ILE A 336 21.29 -9.88 -4.62
CA ILE A 336 22.06 -10.65 -3.65
C ILE A 336 23.49 -10.51 -4.14
N GLY A 337 24.24 -9.57 -3.53
CA GLY A 337 25.67 -9.45 -3.78
C GLY A 337 26.32 -10.82 -3.60
N PRO A 338 27.28 -11.21 -4.45
CA PRO A 338 27.96 -12.48 -4.29
C PRO A 338 28.63 -12.48 -2.92
N GLY A 339 28.20 -13.38 -2.04
CA GLY A 339 28.82 -13.58 -0.74
C GLY A 339 30.27 -13.98 -0.92
N SER A 340 31.17 -13.22 -0.28
CA SER A 340 32.54 -13.60 0.02
C SER A 340 32.60 -14.33 1.36
#